data_AF-A0A519ZL43-F1
#
_entry.id   AF-A0A519ZL43-F1
#
_cell.length_a   1.000
_cell.length_b   1.000
_cell.length_c   1.000
_cell.angle_alpha   90.00
_cell.angle_beta   90.00
_cell.angle_gamma   90.00
#
_symmetry.space_group_name_H-M   'P 1'
#
loop_
_entity.id
_entity.type
_entity.pdbx_description
1 polymer ?
#
loop_
_entity_poly.entity_id
_entity_poly.type
_entity_poly.pdbx_seq_one_letter_code
_entity_poly.pdbx_strand_id
1 'polypeptide(L)'
;MNTTDNREAFLQLIEQNKGIIIKICNSYCREKDDRQDLAQEIIYQLWKSYPSFDHRSGIHTWIYRVALNVAIYQLKLTKRRVSTQPIEEQLLNVQDTIANVT
;
A
#
# COMPACT_ATOMS: atom_id res chain seq x y z
N MET A 1 -1.55 28.76 4.75
CA MET A 1 -0.43 27.88 4.35
C MET A 1 -0.83 27.24 3.03
N ASN A 2 -0.08 27.47 1.95
CA ASN A 2 -0.46 27.02 0.60
C ASN A 2 -0.39 25.50 0.49
N THR A 3 -1.42 24.86 -0.07
CA THR A 3 -1.55 23.40 -0.17
C THR A 3 -0.36 22.72 -0.85
N THR A 4 0.29 23.41 -1.79
CA THR A 4 1.50 22.94 -2.49
C THR A 4 2.69 22.74 -1.55
N ASP A 5 2.85 23.62 -0.56
CA ASP A 5 3.96 23.59 0.40
C ASP A 5 3.85 22.38 1.35
N ASN A 6 2.61 22.06 1.74
CA ASN A 6 2.32 20.91 2.60
C ASN A 6 2.59 19.56 1.89
N ARG A 7 2.40 19.51 0.57
CA ARG A 7 2.69 18.32 -0.24
C ARG A 7 4.19 18.06 -0.34
N GLU A 8 4.98 19.09 -0.65
CA GLU A 8 6.44 18.97 -0.76
C GLU A 8 7.06 18.56 0.59
N ALA A 9 6.62 19.18 1.68
CA ALA A 9 7.06 18.82 3.03
C ALA A 9 6.76 17.36 3.37
N PHE A 10 5.56 16.87 3.01
CA PHE A 10 5.21 15.47 3.19
C PHE A 10 6.08 14.52 2.35
N LEU A 11 6.33 14.85 1.07
CA LEU A 11 7.17 14.02 0.20
C LEU A 11 8.58 13.91 0.76
N GLN A 12 9.15 15.01 1.25
CA GLN A 12 10.45 14.98 1.93
C GLN A 12 10.42 14.12 3.20
N LEU A 13 9.37 14.24 4.01
CA LEU A 13 9.19 13.43 5.21
C LEU A 13 9.15 11.94 4.86
N ILE A 14 8.41 11.54 3.82
CA ILE A 14 8.33 10.14 3.38
C ILE A 14 9.69 9.67 2.86
N GLU A 15 10.36 10.46 2.04
CA GLU A 15 11.66 10.09 1.45
C GLU A 15 12.72 9.86 2.53
N GLN A 16 12.78 10.74 3.54
CA GLN A 16 13.69 10.61 4.68
C GLN A 16 13.39 9.38 5.55
N ASN A 17 12.15 8.90 5.56
CA ASN A 17 11.67 7.84 6.43
C ASN A 17 11.31 6.53 5.70
N LYS A 18 11.58 6.43 4.40
CA LYS A 18 11.21 5.28 3.56
C LYS A 18 11.71 3.94 4.10
N GLY A 19 12.85 3.93 4.77
CA GLY A 19 13.44 2.73 5.38
C GLY A 19 12.52 2.08 6.43
N ILE A 20 11.74 2.87 7.17
CA ILE A 20 10.77 2.34 8.15
C ILE A 20 9.61 1.65 7.42
N ILE A 21 9.07 2.29 6.38
CA ILE A 21 7.96 1.77 5.59
C ILE A 21 8.38 0.45 4.93
N ILE A 22 9.54 0.43 4.27
CA ILE A 22 10.09 -0.78 3.63
C ILE A 22 10.30 -1.91 4.65
N LYS A 23 10.82 -1.59 5.84
CA LYS A 23 11.01 -2.59 6.90
C LYS A 23 9.68 -3.20 7.34
N ILE A 24 8.63 -2.38 7.52
CA ILE A 24 7.29 -2.88 7.86
C ILE A 24 6.73 -3.74 6.73
N CYS A 25 6.78 -3.29 5.48
CA CYS A 25 6.30 -4.07 4.34
C CYS A 25 6.97 -5.44 4.26
N ASN A 26 8.30 -5.50 4.39
CA ASN A 26 9.06 -6.75 4.38
C ASN A 26 8.77 -7.66 5.59
N SER A 27 8.35 -7.09 6.73
CA SER A 27 8.03 -7.87 7.93
C SER A 27 6.64 -8.49 7.87
N TYR A 28 5.69 -7.86 7.17
CA TYR A 28 4.27 -8.24 7.19
C TYR A 28 3.75 -8.85 5.88
N CYS A 29 4.47 -8.70 4.76
CA CYS A 29 4.12 -9.29 3.48
C CYS A 29 5.33 -10.01 2.85
N ARG A 30 5.12 -11.21 2.31
CA ARG A 30 6.16 -12.02 1.64
C ARG A 30 6.18 -11.80 0.13
N GLU A 31 4.99 -11.83 -0.48
CA GLU A 31 4.82 -11.60 -1.91
C GLU A 31 5.25 -10.18 -2.29
N LYS A 32 5.85 -10.05 -3.47
CA LYS A 32 6.39 -8.77 -3.95
C LYS A 32 5.26 -7.76 -4.21
N ASP A 33 4.18 -8.22 -4.83
CA ASP A 33 3.07 -7.36 -5.24
C ASP A 33 2.29 -6.88 -4.00
N ASP A 34 2.00 -7.79 -3.06
CA ASP A 34 1.39 -7.43 -1.77
C ASP A 34 2.22 -6.41 -0.97
N ARG A 35 3.56 -6.46 -1.08
CA ARG A 35 4.45 -5.49 -0.42
C ARG A 35 4.31 -4.10 -1.05
N GLN A 36 4.18 -4.02 -2.37
CA GLN A 36 3.98 -2.75 -3.08
C GLN A 36 2.62 -2.14 -2.74
N ASP A 37 1.57 -2.96 -2.70
CA ASP A 37 0.23 -2.53 -2.31
C ASP A 37 0.20 -2.04 -0.85
N LEU A 38 0.83 -2.79 0.06
CA LEU A 38 0.92 -2.38 1.46
C LEU A 38 1.70 -1.06 1.61
N ALA A 39 2.79 -0.87 0.86
CA ALA A 39 3.54 0.38 0.90
C ALA A 39 2.69 1.57 0.45
N GLN A 40 1.92 1.41 -0.64
CA GLN A 40 1.01 2.44 -1.13
C GLN A 40 -0.07 2.79 -0.11
N GLU A 41 -0.72 1.78 0.50
CA GLU A 41 -1.74 2.01 1.52
C GLU A 41 -1.16 2.72 2.75
N ILE A 42 0.05 2.34 3.20
CA ILE A 42 0.73 3.02 4.30
C ILE A 42 0.97 4.50 3.96
N ILE A 43 1.51 4.80 2.78
CA ILE A 43 1.78 6.19 2.35
C ILE A 43 0.47 6.99 2.26
N TYR A 44 -0.60 6.38 1.74
CA TYR A 44 -1.92 7.00 1.66
C TYR A 44 -2.47 7.36 3.05
N GLN A 45 -2.39 6.43 4.01
CA GLN A 45 -2.87 6.68 5.38
C GLN A 45 -2.00 7.70 6.12
N LEU A 46 -0.69 7.74 5.85
CA LEU A 46 0.20 8.79 6.34
C LEU A 46 -0.21 10.16 5.80
N TRP A 47 -0.44 10.28 4.49
CA TRP A 47 -0.89 11.53 3.88
C TRP A 47 -2.22 12.02 4.48
N LYS A 48 -3.18 11.09 4.63
CA LYS A 48 -4.49 11.39 5.21
C LYS A 48 -4.41 11.86 6.67
N SER A 49 -3.46 11.33 7.44
CA SER A 49 -3.30 11.67 8.86
C SER A 49 -2.31 12.81 9.12
N TYR A 50 -1.50 13.19 8.13
CA TYR A 50 -0.48 14.23 8.25
C TYR A 50 -1.00 15.59 8.73
N PRO A 51 -2.17 16.12 8.27
CA PRO A 51 -2.69 17.39 8.77
C PRO A 51 -3.04 17.39 10.27
N SER A 52 -3.26 16.22 10.85
CA SER A 52 -3.58 16.05 12.27
C SER A 52 -2.36 15.67 13.13
N PHE A 53 -1.17 15.60 12.53
CA PHE A 53 0.05 15.30 13.25
C PHE A 53 0.44 16.51 14.12
N ASP A 54 0.33 16.35 15.43
CA ASP A 54 0.47 17.45 16.41
C ASP A 54 1.84 17.50 17.09
N HIS A 55 2.83 16.78 16.55
CA HIS A 55 4.21 16.71 17.06
C HIS A 55 4.36 16.28 18.53
N ARG A 56 3.30 15.75 19.18
CA ARG A 56 3.41 15.20 20.55
C ARG A 56 4.26 13.92 20.63
N SER A 57 4.47 13.28 19.49
CA SER A 57 5.37 12.14 19.34
C SER A 57 6.39 12.42 18.24
N GLY A 58 7.56 11.79 18.31
CA GLY A 58 8.56 11.88 17.24
C GLY A 58 8.01 11.35 15.91
N ILE A 59 8.47 11.94 14.81
CA ILE A 59 8.04 11.58 13.43
C ILE A 59 8.20 10.07 13.18
N HIS A 60 9.34 9.49 13.55
CA HIS A 60 9.57 8.05 13.42
C HIS A 60 8.53 7.21 14.15
N THR A 61 8.17 7.60 15.38
CA THR A 61 7.16 6.91 16.19
C THR A 61 5.79 7.00 15.54
N TRP A 62 5.42 8.17 15.03
CA TRP A 62 4.15 8.37 14.34
C TRP A 62 4.07 7.52 13.06
N ILE A 63 5.09 7.57 12.21
CA ILE A 63 5.16 6.75 10.98
C ILE A 63 5.05 5.28 11.31
N TYR A 64 5.83 4.80 12.29
CA TYR A 64 5.81 3.41 12.70
C TYR A 64 4.42 2.97 13.17
N ARG A 65 3.75 3.78 13.99
CA ARG A 65 2.39 3.47 14.48
C ARG A 65 1.37 3.36 13.34
N VAL A 66 1.37 4.32 12.42
CA VAL A 66 0.45 4.29 11.26
C VAL A 66 0.75 3.07 10.39
N ALA A 67 2.02 2.88 10.00
CA ALA A 67 2.44 1.78 9.15
C ALA A 67 2.10 0.41 9.75
N LEU A 68 2.36 0.23 11.05
CA LEU A 68 2.07 -1.00 11.78
C LEU A 68 0.57 -1.30 11.81
N ASN A 69 -0.26 -0.30 12.09
CA ASN A 69 -1.72 -0.46 12.13
C ASN A 69 -2.28 -0.91 10.78
N VAL A 70 -1.80 -0.29 9.69
CA VAL A 70 -2.17 -0.66 8.32
C VAL A 70 -1.73 -2.08 8.00
N ALA A 71 -0.47 -2.45 8.31
CA ALA A 71 0.04 -3.79 8.05
C ALA A 71 -0.72 -4.88 8.82
N ILE A 72 -1.07 -4.64 10.09
CA ILE A 72 -1.88 -5.57 10.89
C ILE A 72 -3.29 -5.70 10.33
N TYR A 73 -3.90 -4.59 9.89
CA TYR A 73 -5.22 -4.61 9.26
C TYR A 73 -5.19 -5.43 7.97
N GLN A 74 -4.18 -5.21 7.12
CA GLN A 74 -4.05 -5.92 5.85
C GLN A 74 -3.79 -7.42 6.03
N LEU A 75 -2.96 -7.79 7.01
CA LEU A 75 -2.75 -9.18 7.39
C LEU A 75 -4.07 -9.88 7.80
N LYS A 76 -4.96 -9.17 8.51
CA LYS A 76 -6.29 -9.71 8.88
C LYS A 76 -7.19 -9.90 7.66
N LEU A 77 -7.12 -9.00 6.67
CA LEU A 77 -7.89 -9.14 5.43
C LEU A 77 -7.37 -10.28 4.56
N THR A 78 -6.05 -10.39 4.37
CA THR A 78 -5.45 -11.45 3.55
C THR A 78 -5.78 -12.85 4.09
N LYS A 79 -5.80 -13.04 5.41
CA LYS A 79 -6.24 -14.31 6.04
C LYS A 79 -7.69 -14.70 5.72
N ARG A 80 -8.51 -13.74 5.29
CA ARG A 80 -9.92 -13.96 4.91
C ARG A 80 -10.13 -14.05 3.39
N ARG A 81 -9.09 -13.81 2.59
CA ARG A 81 -9.20 -13.86 1.13
C ARG A 81 -9.34 -15.30 0.66
N VAL A 82 -10.28 -15.51 -0.26
CA VAL A 82 -10.43 -16.77 -1.02
C VAL A 82 -9.27 -16.85 -2.00
N SER A 83 -8.70 -18.05 -2.19
CA SER A 83 -7.66 -18.27 -3.19
C SER A 83 -8.20 -17.95 -4.57
N THR A 84 -7.60 -16.97 -5.23
CA THR A 84 -7.90 -16.59 -6.61
C THR A 84 -6.84 -17.16 -7.53
N GLN A 85 -7.25 -17.61 -8.71
CA GLN A 85 -6.34 -17.91 -9.79
C GLN A 85 -6.24 -16.69 -10.72
N PRO A 86 -5.05 -16.38 -11.26
CA PRO A 86 -4.92 -15.40 -12.33
C PRO A 86 -5.85 -15.78 -13.48
N ILE A 87 -6.48 -14.80 -14.12
CA ILE A 87 -7.25 -15.06 -15.33
C ILE A 87 -6.23 -15.34 -16.45
N GLU A 88 -6.27 -16.53 -17.05
CA GLU A 88 -5.46 -16.81 -18.24
C GLU A 88 -5.89 -15.89 -19.39
N GLU A 89 -4.93 -15.17 -19.96
CA GLU A 89 -5.13 -14.22 -21.06
C GLU A 89 -5.79 -14.87 -22.29
N GLN A 90 -5.62 -16.19 -22.46
CA GLN A 90 -6.23 -16.99 -23.53
C GLN A 90 -7.77 -17.07 -23.44
N LEU A 91 -8.37 -16.83 -22.27
CA LEU A 91 -9.83 -16.80 -22.08
C LEU A 91 -10.49 -15.49 -22.56
N LEU A 92 -9.69 -14.44 -22.80
CA LEU A 92 -10.17 -13.11 -23.23
C LEU A 92 -10.37 -13.02 -24.75
N ASN A 93 -9.77 -13.93 -25.52
CA ASN A 93 -9.94 -14.01 -26.98
C ASN A 93 -11.25 -14.72 -27.34
N VAL A 94 -12.38 -14.03 -27.13
CA VAL A 94 -13.72 -14.52 -27.51
C VAL A 94 -13.86 -14.74 -29.03
N GLN A 95 -13.01 -14.11 -29.85
CA GLN A 95 -13.08 -14.20 -31.32
C GLN A 95 -12.66 -15.57 -31.88
N ASP A 96 -11.74 -16.28 -31.22
CA ASP A 96 -11.22 -17.57 -31.73
C ASP A 96 -12.15 -18.76 -31.42
N THR A 97 -13.01 -18.63 -30.40
CA THR A 97 -13.93 -19.70 -30.00
C THR A 97 -15.14 -19.81 -30.93
N ILE A 98 -15.58 -18.69 -31.53
CA ILE A 98 -16.75 -18.64 -32.43
C ILE A 98 -16.37 -19.15 -33.84
N ALA A 99 -15.11 -18.97 -34.25
CA ALA A 99 -14.60 -19.40 -35.56
C ALA A 99 -14.42 -20.93 -35.69
N ASN A 100 -14.39 -21.68 -34.58
CA ASN A 100 -14.21 -23.14 -34.58
C ASN A 100 -15.52 -23.94 -34.39
N VAL A 101 -16.68 -23.26 -34.35
CA VAL A 101 -18.01 -23.88 -34.17
C VAL A 101 -18.87 -23.78 -35.45
N THR A 102 -18.34 -23.21 -36.54
CA THR A 102 -18.98 -23.21 -37.87
C THR A 102 -18.18 -24.07 -38.83
#